data_AF-A0A434VH77-F1
#
_entry.id   AF-A0A434VH77-F1
#
_cell.length_a   1.000
_cell.length_b   1.000
_cell.length_c   1.000
_cell.angle_alpha   90.00
_cell.angle_beta   90.00
_cell.angle_gamma   90.00
#
_symmetry.space_group_name_H-M   'P 1'
#
loop_
_entity.id
_entity.type
_entity.pdbx_description
1 polymer ?
#
loop_
_entity_poly.entity_id
_entity_poly.type
_entity_poly.pdbx_seq_one_letter_code
_entity_poly.pdbx_strand_id
1 'polypeptide(L)' 'FSPIGEKKRQVGLAVPAGRMGDPDDYRGAAIFLASSDADYVVAQTLNVDGGNWMS' A
#
# COMPACT_ATOMS: atom_id res chain seq x y z
N PHE A 1 13.20 24.60 5.77
CA PHE A 1 13.06 23.51 4.78
C PHE A 1 13.15 22.19 5.52
N SER A 2 12.32 21.19 5.19
CA SER A 2 12.44 19.87 5.82
C SER A 2 13.68 19.12 5.30
N PRO A 3 14.35 18.32 6.14
CA PRO A 3 15.47 17.47 5.70
C PRO A 3 15.08 16.51 4.57
N ILE A 4 16.04 16.15 3.71
CA ILE A 4 15.84 15.14 2.67
C ILE A 4 15.43 13.81 3.32
N GLY A 5 14.39 13.17 2.79
CA GLY A 5 13.91 11.88 3.30
C GLY A 5 12.99 11.96 4.52
N GLU A 6 12.76 13.16 5.07
CA GLU A 6 11.93 13.34 6.26
C GLU A 6 10.53 12.71 6.11
N LYS A 7 9.88 12.85 4.94
CA LYS A 7 8.57 12.24 4.69
C LYS A 7 8.60 10.70 4.72
N LYS A 8 9.62 10.06 4.13
CA LYS A 8 9.77 8.60 4.12
C LYS A 8 9.90 8.07 5.55
N ARG A 9 10.70 8.75 6.38
CA ARG A 9 10.88 8.42 7.80
C ARG A 9 9.57 8.51 8.57
N GLN A 10 8.84 9.61 8.38
CA GLN A 10 7.58 9.84 9.10
C GLN A 10 6.50 8.82 8.71
N VAL A 11 6.42 8.42 7.43
CA VAL A 11 5.52 7.34 7.01
C VAL A 11 5.90 6.02 7.66
N GLY A 12 7.19 5.65 7.67
CA GLY A 12 7.64 4.40 8.28
C GLY A 12 7.31 4.29 9.78
N LEU A 13 7.29 5.40 10.51
CA LEU A 13 6.87 5.43 11.91
C LEU A 13 5.36 5.33 12.11
N ALA A 14 4.57 5.71 11.11
CA ALA A 14 3.12 5.79 11.20
C ALA A 14 2.40 4.50 10.77
N VAL A 15 3.05 3.65 9.98
CA VAL A 15 2.43 2.44 9.42
C VAL A 15 3.04 1.17 10.04
N PRO A 16 2.25 0.10 10.26
CA PRO A 16 2.75 -1.19 10.75
C PRO A 16 3.91 -1.79 9.95
N ALA A 17 3.92 -1.58 8.63
CA ALA A 17 4.99 -2.07 7.76
C ALA A 17 6.36 -1.42 8.03
N GLY A 18 6.45 -0.36 8.84
CA GLY A 18 7.72 0.22 9.28
C GLY A 18 8.47 1.01 8.20
N ARG A 19 7.93 1.14 6.99
CA ARG A 19 8.57 1.83 5.85
C ARG A 19 7.55 2.52 4.96
N MET A 20 8.04 3.47 4.17
CA MET A 20 7.26 3.96 3.03
C MET A 20 7.13 2.86 1.97
N GLY A 21 5.94 2.77 1.38
CA GLY A 21 5.68 1.86 0.27
C GLY A 21 6.58 2.15 -0.93
N ASP A 22 6.90 1.08 -1.65
CA ASP A 22 7.56 1.10 -2.95
C ASP A 22 6.52 0.79 -4.04
N PRO A 23 6.64 1.32 -5.27
CA PRO A 23 5.72 0.97 -6.36
C PRO A 23 5.52 -0.54 -6.58
N ASP A 24 6.53 -1.38 -6.32
CA ASP A 24 6.40 -2.83 -6.47
C ASP A 24 5.49 -3.47 -5.42
N ASP A 25 5.19 -2.82 -4.29
CA ASP A 25 4.25 -3.33 -3.29
C ASP A 25 2.81 -3.44 -3.85
N TYR A 26 2.47 -2.63 -4.86
CA TYR A 26 1.17 -2.64 -5.52
C TYR A 26 1.04 -3.73 -6.59
N ARG A 27 2.16 -4.29 -7.06
CA ARG A 27 2.22 -5.24 -8.18
C ARG A 27 1.32 -6.45 -7.94
N GLY A 28 1.41 -7.05 -6.75
CA GLY A 28 0.63 -8.24 -6.41
C GLY A 28 -0.88 -7.98 -6.41
N ALA A 29 -1.31 -6.89 -5.78
CA ALA A 29 -2.71 -6.49 -5.73
C ALA A 29 -3.27 -6.17 -7.13
N ALA A 30 -2.49 -5.48 -7.96
CA ALA A 30 -2.89 -5.17 -9.33
C ALA A 30 -3.04 -6.45 -10.17
N ILE A 31 -2.09 -7.39 -10.06
CA ILE A 31 -2.17 -8.69 -10.76
C ILE A 31 -3.37 -9.50 -10.28
N PHE A 32 -3.61 -9.58 -8.97
CA PHE A 32 -4.77 -10.28 -8.41
C PHE A 32 -6.08 -9.71 -8.97
N LEU A 33 -6.27 -8.40 -8.89
CA LEU A 33 -7.49 -7.73 -9.38
C LEU A 33 -7.67 -7.85 -10.90
N ALA A 34 -6.60 -8.05 -11.66
CA ALA A 34 -6.66 -8.27 -13.10
C ALA A 34 -6.83 -9.76 -13.49
N SER A 35 -6.73 -10.68 -12.52
CA SER A 35 -6.82 -12.11 -12.75
C SER A 35 -8.25 -12.65 -12.59
N SER A 36 -8.50 -13.86 -13.09
CA SER A 36 -9.76 -14.58 -12.90
C SER A 36 -10.07 -14.90 -11.44
N ASP A 37 -9.05 -14.89 -10.57
CA ASP A 37 -9.24 -15.18 -9.14
C ASP A 37 -10.04 -14.06 -8.44
N ALA A 38 -10.16 -12.89 -9.07
CA ALA A 38 -10.92 -11.75 -8.58
C ALA A 38 -12.32 -11.62 -9.23
N ASP A 39 -12.82 -12.61 -9.96
CA ASP A 39 -14.07 -12.52 -10.75
C ASP A 39 -15.33 -12.13 -9.93
N TYR A 40 -15.31 -12.32 -8.61
CA TYR A 40 -16.39 -11.92 -7.69
C TYR A 40 -15.98 -10.82 -6.69
N VAL A 41 -14.79 -10.22 -6.86
CA VAL A 41 -14.29 -9.11 -6.03
C VAL A 41 -14.58 -7.81 -6.76
N VAL A 42 -15.82 -7.33 -6.62
CA VAL A 42 -16.33 -6.15 -7.33
C VAL A 42 -16.68 -5.02 -6.37
N ALA A 43 -16.56 -3.77 -6.86
CA ALA A 43 -16.90 -2.55 -6.10
C ALA A 43 -16.18 -2.41 -4.74
N GLN A 44 -14.98 -2.99 -4.62
CA GLN A 44 -14.15 -2.92 -3.42
C GLN A 44 -12.99 -1.94 -3.60
N THR A 45 -12.58 -1.33 -2.49
CA THR A 45 -11.29 -0.63 -2.40
C THR A 45 -10.33 -1.53 -1.65
N LEU A 46 -9.26 -1.99 -2.32
CA LEU A 46 -8.24 -2.82 -1.69
C LEU A 46 -7.07 -1.94 -1.23
N ASN A 47 -6.90 -1.81 0.09
CA ASN A 47 -5.81 -1.05 0.67
C ASN A 47 -4.47 -1.77 0.49
N VAL A 48 -3.49 -1.05 -0.08
CA VAL A 48 -2.08 -1.42 -0.09
C VAL A 48 -1.30 -0.22 0.44
N ASP A 49 -1.28 -0.06 1.76
CA ASP A 49 -0.81 1.15 2.44
C ASP A 49 0.15 0.87 3.61
N GLY A 50 0.63 -0.36 3.72
CA GLY A 50 1.50 -0.78 4.82
C GLY A 50 0.77 -0.96 6.16
N GLY A 51 -0.57 -1.08 6.14
CA GLY A 51 -1.41 -1.23 7.32
C GLY A 51 -1.80 0.10 7.97
N ASN A 52 -1.72 1.19 7.22
CA ASN A 52 -2.03 2.53 7.73
C ASN A 52 -3.52 2.68 8.08
N TRP A 53 -4.38 2.01 7.32
CA TRP A 53 -5.81 1.99 7.55
C TRP A 53 -6.27 0.57 7.90
N MET A 54 -7.24 0.46 8.82
CA MET A 54 -7.99 -0.78 9.03
C MET A 54 -9.27 -0.69 8.20
N SER A 55 -9.27 -1.39 7.05
CA SER A 55 -10.44 -1.62 6.19
C SER A 55 -11.28 -2.79 6.69
#